data_AF-A0A959N2E6-F1
#
_entry.id   AF-A0A959N2E6-F1
#
_cell.length_a   1.000
_cell.length_b   1.000
_cell.length_c   1.000
_cell.angle_alpha   90.00
_cell.angle_beta   90.00
_cell.angle_gamma   90.00
#
_symmetry.space_group_name_H-M   'P 1'
#
loop_
_entity.id
_entity.type
_entity.pdbx_description
1 polymer ?
#
loop_
_entity_poly.entity_id
_entity_poly.type
_entity_poly.pdbx_seq_one_letter_code
_entity_poly.pdbx_strand_id
1 'polypeptide(L)'
;MNVPQRNITVTQNSKMVLRNRMNVLQSRMKLLQRGMKVVQRRLKPSQSEMNVPQRNKTVTQNSKMVLQKGMNVLQTRVKVLQKGMKVVQRRLKLSQKGLNVPQNKIEVTRNSIHVTQNSKMYCKSA
;
A
#
# COMPACT_ATOMS: atom_id res chain seq x y z
N MET A 1 32.08 5.02 -14.44
CA MET A 1 30.72 4.47 -14.19
C MET A 1 29.83 5.56 -13.61
N ASN A 2 28.71 5.84 -14.27
CA ASN A 2 27.89 7.03 -14.02
C ASN A 2 27.04 6.85 -12.73
N VAL A 3 27.55 7.32 -11.59
CA VAL A 3 26.84 7.36 -10.29
C VAL A 3 25.38 7.84 -10.38
N PRO A 4 25.02 8.83 -11.23
CA PRO A 4 23.64 9.26 -11.40
C PRO A 4 22.70 8.16 -11.93
N GLN A 5 23.17 7.32 -12.85
CA GLN A 5 22.36 6.26 -13.45
C GLN A 5 22.04 5.16 -12.44
N ARG A 6 23.03 4.75 -11.63
CA ARG A 6 22.83 3.76 -10.55
C ARG A 6 21.78 4.23 -9.54
N ASN A 7 21.81 5.50 -9.17
CA ASN A 7 20.84 6.07 -8.21
C ASN A 7 19.41 6.08 -8.76
N ILE A 8 19.24 6.35 -10.06
CA ILE A 8 17.94 6.28 -10.74
C ILE A 8 17.41 4.85 -10.74
N THR A 9 18.23 3.87 -11.12
CA THR A 9 17.86 2.44 -11.14
C THR A 9 17.44 1.93 -9.76
N VAL A 10 18.23 2.22 -8.72
CA VAL A 10 17.90 1.84 -7.32
C VAL A 10 16.56 2.43 -6.89
N THR A 11 16.30 3.69 -7.26
CA THR A 11 15.06 4.36 -6.90
C THR A 11 13.85 3.79 -7.66
N GLN A 12 14.01 3.41 -8.93
CA GLN A 12 12.98 2.72 -9.71
C GLN A 12 12.64 1.35 -9.12
N ASN A 13 13.66 0.57 -8.73
CA ASN A 13 13.47 -0.71 -8.06
C ASN A 13 12.72 -0.54 -6.72
N SER A 14 13.08 0.48 -5.94
CA SER A 14 12.37 0.81 -4.71
C SER A 14 10.87 1.13 -4.94
N LYS A 15 10.54 1.88 -6.00
CA LYS A 15 9.14 2.12 -6.39
C LYS A 15 8.40 0.84 -6.77
N MET A 16 9.06 -0.09 -7.47
CA MET A 16 8.48 -1.38 -7.83
C MET A 16 8.16 -2.20 -6.57
N VAL A 17 9.10 -2.29 -5.63
CA VAL A 17 8.89 -2.98 -4.34
C VAL A 17 7.74 -2.36 -3.56
N LEU A 18 7.64 -1.03 -3.51
CA LEU A 18 6.54 -0.33 -2.83
C LEU A 18 5.18 -0.60 -3.50
N ARG A 19 5.11 -0.66 -4.84
CA ARG A 19 3.90 -1.06 -5.57
C ARG A 19 3.49 -2.49 -5.25
N ASN A 20 4.44 -3.43 -5.26
CA ASN A 20 4.17 -4.83 -4.91
C ASN A 20 3.63 -4.95 -3.48
N ARG A 21 4.21 -4.20 -2.53
CA ARG A 21 3.69 -4.12 -1.14
C ARG A 21 2.26 -3.60 -1.10
N MET A 22 1.91 -2.57 -1.88
CA MET A 22 0.53 -2.09 -1.97
C MET A 22 -0.44 -3.17 -2.46
N ASN A 23 -0.06 -3.90 -3.51
CA ASN A 23 -0.89 -4.97 -4.07
C ASN A 23 -1.14 -6.08 -3.03
N VAL A 24 -0.09 -6.50 -2.31
CA VAL A 24 -0.21 -7.49 -1.23
C VAL A 24 -1.15 -6.99 -0.11
N LEU A 25 -1.03 -5.74 0.32
CA LEU A 25 -1.90 -5.16 1.34
C LEU A 25 -3.38 -5.12 0.88
N GLN A 26 -3.62 -4.76 -0.38
CA GLN A 26 -4.98 -4.77 -0.96
C GLN A 26 -5.57 -6.18 -1.00
N SER A 27 -4.80 -7.18 -1.44
CA SER A 27 -5.25 -8.58 -1.44
C SER A 27 -5.58 -9.08 -0.04
N ARG A 28 -4.74 -8.78 0.95
CA ARG A 28 -5.02 -9.11 2.37
C ARG A 28 -6.29 -8.44 2.88
N MET A 29 -6.55 -7.19 2.50
CA MET A 29 -7.78 -6.49 2.88
C MET A 29 -9.02 -7.13 2.28
N LYS A 30 -8.99 -7.54 1.00
CA LYS A 30 -10.08 -8.28 0.36
C LYS A 30 -10.39 -9.60 1.09
N LEU A 31 -9.35 -10.34 1.47
CA LEU A 31 -9.50 -11.60 2.22
C LEU A 31 -10.14 -11.37 3.60
N LEU A 32 -9.70 -10.34 4.34
CA LEU A 32 -10.31 -10.00 5.64
C LEU A 32 -11.78 -9.60 5.50
N GLN A 33 -12.14 -8.81 4.47
CA GLN A 33 -13.53 -8.45 4.20
C GLN A 33 -14.39 -9.68 3.91
N ARG A 34 -13.88 -10.66 3.15
CA ARG A 34 -14.56 -11.95 2.92
C ARG A 34 -14.73 -12.71 4.24
N GLY A 35 -13.69 -12.78 5.07
CA GLY A 35 -13.77 -13.40 6.40
C GLY A 35 -14.84 -12.76 7.29
N MET A 36 -14.91 -11.42 7.32
CA MET A 36 -15.95 -10.70 8.06
C MET A 36 -17.37 -11.05 7.55
N LYS A 37 -17.58 -11.12 6.23
CA LYS A 37 -18.88 -11.54 5.65
C LYS A 37 -19.27 -12.95 6.10
N VAL A 38 -18.32 -13.88 6.17
CA VAL A 38 -18.57 -15.26 6.65
C VAL A 38 -18.97 -15.26 8.11
N VAL A 39 -18.25 -14.51 8.97
CA VAL A 39 -18.60 -14.39 10.40
C VAL A 39 -19.97 -13.73 10.58
N GLN A 40 -20.29 -12.70 9.80
CA GLN A 40 -21.62 -12.05 9.86
C GLN A 40 -22.74 -13.01 9.48
N ARG A 41 -22.54 -13.86 8.47
CA ARG A 41 -23.52 -14.89 8.11
C ARG A 41 -23.73 -15.90 9.24
N ARG A 42 -22.68 -16.30 9.95
CA ARG A 42 -22.75 -17.21 11.10
C ARG A 42 -23.44 -16.58 12.32
N LEU A 43 -23.39 -15.26 12.46
CA LEU A 43 -24.08 -14.54 13.54
C LEU A 43 -25.58 -14.38 13.30
N LYS A 44 -26.06 -14.50 12.06
CA LYS A 44 -27.51 -14.47 11.76
C LYS A 44 -28.13 -15.79 12.23
N PRO A 45 -29.01 -15.78 13.25
CA PRO A 45 -29.69 -17.00 13.67
C PRO A 45 -30.66 -17.47 12.59
N SER A 46 -30.85 -18.79 12.48
CA SER A 46 -32.02 -19.36 11.81
C SER A 46 -33.20 -19.29 12.78
N GLN A 47 -34.38 -18.86 12.31
CA GLN A 47 -35.58 -18.65 13.17
C GLN A 47 -36.16 -19.93 13.80
N SER A 48 -35.61 -21.12 13.49
CA SER A 48 -36.16 -22.42 13.88
C SER A 48 -35.70 -22.96 15.26
N GLU A 49 -35.32 -22.11 16.22
CA GLU A 49 -34.83 -22.55 17.55
C GLU A 49 -35.91 -22.54 18.65
N MET A 50 -37.18 -22.79 18.34
CA MET A 50 -38.26 -22.59 19.33
C MET A 50 -38.31 -23.64 20.45
N ASN A 51 -37.55 -24.74 20.40
CA ASN A 51 -37.54 -25.81 21.43
C ASN A 51 -36.12 -26.27 21.83
N VAL A 52 -35.22 -25.37 22.25
CA VAL A 52 -33.86 -25.75 22.69
C VAL A 52 -33.72 -25.72 24.23
N PRO A 53 -33.17 -26.80 24.86
CA PRO A 53 -32.88 -26.83 26.30
C PRO A 53 -31.93 -25.73 26.77
N GLN A 54 -31.98 -25.39 28.06
CA GLN A 54 -31.26 -24.26 28.65
C GLN A 54 -29.73 -24.33 28.47
N ARG A 55 -29.13 -25.53 28.52
CA ARG A 55 -27.70 -25.75 28.24
C ARG A 55 -27.33 -25.35 26.80
N ASN A 56 -28.21 -25.61 25.83
CA ASN A 56 -27.97 -25.23 24.43
C ASN A 56 -28.08 -23.71 24.24
N LYS A 57 -28.96 -23.02 24.99
CA LYS A 57 -29.01 -21.55 24.99
C LYS A 57 -27.68 -20.93 25.43
N THR A 58 -27.07 -21.46 26.49
CA THR A 58 -25.74 -20.99 26.97
C THR A 58 -24.64 -21.26 25.94
N VAL A 59 -24.63 -22.44 25.31
CA VAL A 59 -23.67 -22.76 24.25
C VAL A 59 -23.84 -21.83 23.05
N THR A 60 -25.07 -21.55 22.62
CA THR A 60 -25.37 -20.62 21.52
C THR A 60 -24.92 -19.19 21.87
N GLN A 61 -25.16 -18.72 23.10
CA GLN A 61 -24.69 -17.41 23.55
C GLN A 61 -23.16 -17.31 23.56
N ASN A 62 -22.47 -18.32 24.09
CA ASN A 62 -21.01 -18.39 24.10
C ASN A 62 -20.44 -18.39 22.67
N SER A 63 -21.05 -19.15 21.76
CA SER A 63 -20.68 -19.17 20.34
C SER A 63 -20.83 -17.78 19.70
N LYS A 64 -21.96 -17.09 19.92
CA LYS A 64 -22.17 -15.70 19.46
C LYS A 64 -21.11 -14.75 20.02
N MET A 65 -20.74 -14.88 21.30
CA MET A 65 -19.70 -14.06 21.92
C MET A 65 -18.32 -14.29 21.28
N VAL A 66 -17.96 -15.55 21.01
CA VAL A 66 -16.70 -15.89 20.33
C VAL A 66 -16.68 -15.31 18.91
N LEU A 67 -17.77 -15.44 18.16
CA LEU A 67 -17.89 -14.85 16.81
C LEU A 67 -17.77 -13.32 16.85
N GLN A 68 -18.37 -12.66 17.83
CA GLN A 68 -18.27 -11.21 18.00
C GLN A 68 -16.83 -10.77 18.32
N LYS A 69 -16.13 -11.49 19.20
CA LYS A 69 -14.70 -11.26 19.47
C LYS A 69 -13.86 -11.43 18.20
N GLY A 70 -14.12 -12.48 17.43
CA GLY A 70 -13.48 -12.69 16.13
C GLY A 70 -13.70 -11.53 15.15
N MET A 71 -14.91 -10.97 15.10
CA MET A 71 -15.24 -9.80 14.29
C MET A 71 -14.41 -8.57 14.69
N ASN A 72 -14.29 -8.30 15.99
CA ASN A 72 -13.53 -7.16 16.51
C ASN A 72 -12.03 -7.28 16.16
N VAL A 73 -11.48 -8.49 16.23
CA VAL A 73 -10.09 -8.76 15.80
C VAL A 73 -9.92 -8.50 14.30
N LEU A 74 -10.85 -8.96 13.46
CA LEU A 74 -10.82 -8.70 12.01
C LEU A 74 -10.88 -7.20 11.70
N GLN A 75 -11.76 -6.44 12.35
CA GLN A 75 -11.85 -4.98 12.19
C GLN A 75 -10.53 -4.29 12.58
N THR A 76 -9.92 -4.71 13.69
CA THR A 76 -8.62 -4.17 14.13
C THR A 76 -7.53 -4.44 13.08
N ARG A 77 -7.48 -5.65 12.52
CA ARG A 77 -6.53 -5.99 11.44
C ARG A 77 -6.76 -5.14 10.19
N VAL A 78 -8.02 -4.88 9.81
CA VAL A 78 -8.36 -3.98 8.69
C VAL A 78 -7.83 -2.57 8.96
N LYS A 79 -8.05 -2.01 10.16
CA LYS A 79 -7.53 -0.67 10.53
C LYS A 79 -5.99 -0.61 10.43
N VAL A 80 -5.29 -1.64 10.90
CA VAL A 80 -3.82 -1.72 10.80
C VAL A 80 -3.36 -1.76 9.34
N LEU A 81 -4.00 -2.56 8.49
CA LEU A 81 -3.68 -2.60 7.06
C LEU A 81 -3.91 -1.25 6.37
N GLN A 82 -5.00 -0.54 6.70
CA GLN A 82 -5.26 0.81 6.17
C GLN A 82 -4.14 1.79 6.56
N LYS A 83 -3.68 1.75 7.82
CA LYS A 83 -2.51 2.55 8.25
C LYS A 83 -1.26 2.18 7.45
N GLY A 84 -1.00 0.88 7.26
CA GLY A 84 0.11 0.38 6.44
C GLY A 84 0.06 0.91 5.00
N MET A 85 -1.12 0.89 4.36
CA MET A 85 -1.31 1.42 3.02
C MET A 85 -1.02 2.93 2.95
N LYS A 86 -1.48 3.72 3.93
CA LYS A 86 -1.19 5.17 4.01
C LYS A 86 0.33 5.42 4.09
N VAL A 87 1.06 4.62 4.86
CA VAL A 87 2.53 4.73 4.97
C VAL A 87 3.20 4.43 3.64
N VAL A 88 2.81 3.34 2.96
CA VAL A 88 3.40 2.98 1.66
C VAL A 88 3.10 4.03 0.59
N GLN A 89 1.89 4.59 0.56
CA GLN A 89 1.54 5.71 -0.33
C GLN A 89 2.40 6.95 -0.08
N ARG A 90 2.64 7.32 1.18
CA ARG A 90 3.53 8.44 1.52
C ARG A 90 4.96 8.18 1.03
N ARG A 91 5.48 6.97 1.20
CA ARG A 91 6.81 6.58 0.70
C ARG A 91 6.90 6.65 -0.83
N LEU A 92 5.86 6.23 -1.54
CA LEU A 92 5.78 6.38 -3.00
C LEU A 92 5.84 7.85 -3.43
N LYS A 93 5.06 8.73 -2.80
CA LYS A 93 5.09 10.17 -3.07
C LYS A 93 6.46 10.78 -2.83
N LEU A 94 7.12 10.43 -1.72
CA LEU A 94 8.47 10.90 -1.41
C LEU A 94 9.50 10.39 -2.43
N SER A 95 9.44 9.11 -2.80
CA SER A 95 10.31 8.52 -3.83
C SER A 95 10.09 9.16 -5.21
N GLN A 96 8.87 9.62 -5.51
CA GLN A 96 8.61 10.39 -6.73
C GLN A 96 9.28 11.76 -6.70
N LYS A 97 9.11 12.53 -5.62
CA LYS A 97 9.81 13.81 -5.44
C LYS A 97 11.33 13.65 -5.48
N GLY A 98 11.86 12.58 -4.87
CA GLY A 98 13.28 12.27 -4.87
C GLY A 98 13.87 11.92 -6.24
N LEU A 99 13.06 11.50 -7.23
CA LEU A 99 13.52 11.34 -8.62
C LEU A 99 13.52 12.65 -9.41
N ASN A 100 12.58 13.55 -9.14
CA ASN A 100 12.48 14.81 -9.88
C ASN A 100 13.71 15.69 -9.66
N VAL A 101 14.27 15.73 -8.45
CA VAL A 101 15.47 16.52 -8.13
C VAL A 101 16.70 16.15 -8.97
N PRO A 102 17.15 14.87 -9.02
CA PRO A 102 18.28 14.49 -9.85
C PRO A 102 17.97 14.60 -11.35
N GLN A 103 16.73 14.40 -11.80
CA GLN A 103 16.34 14.61 -13.20
C GLN A 103 16.50 16.08 -13.62
N ASN A 104 15.97 17.02 -12.83
CA ASN A 104 16.11 18.44 -13.09
C ASN A 104 17.60 18.86 -13.09
N LYS A 105 18.41 18.31 -12.17
CA LYS A 105 19.85 18.59 -12.13
C LYS A 105 20.56 18.13 -13.41
N ILE A 106 20.24 16.93 -13.90
CA ILE A 106 20.79 16.40 -15.15
C ILE A 106 20.38 17.28 -16.34
N GLU A 107 19.12 17.73 -16.37
CA GLU A 107 18.60 18.61 -17.43
C GLU A 107 19.31 19.96 -17.44
N VAL A 108 19.46 20.60 -16.26
CA VAL A 108 20.22 21.85 -16.13
C VAL A 108 21.66 21.68 -16.60
N THR A 109 22.35 20.61 -16.17
CA THR A 109 23.73 20.35 -16.64
C THR A 109 23.80 20.18 -18.16
N ARG A 110 22.85 19.46 -18.78
CA ARG A 110 22.81 19.31 -20.25
C ARG A 110 22.61 20.65 -20.95
N ASN A 111 21.69 21.47 -20.46
CA ASN A 111 21.42 22.78 -21.03
C ASN A 111 22.65 23.69 -20.93
N SER A 112 23.34 23.71 -19.78
CA SER A 112 24.60 24.46 -19.61
C SER A 112 25.70 24.00 -20.58
N ILE A 113 25.82 22.69 -20.83
CA ILE A 113 26.76 22.15 -21.81
C ILE A 113 26.39 22.62 -23.22
N HIS A 114 25.11 22.56 -23.61
CA HIS A 114 24.65 23.01 -24.93
C HIS A 114 24.92 24.51 -25.15
N VAL A 115 24.62 25.35 -24.15
CA VAL A 115 24.92 26.79 -24.21
C VAL A 115 26.41 27.04 -24.41
N THR A 116 27.26 26.34 -23.66
CA THR A 116 28.73 26.46 -23.75
C THR A 116 29.28 25.98 -25.10
N GLN A 117 28.69 24.93 -25.67
CA GLN A 117 29.07 24.43 -27.00
C GLN A 117 28.67 25.42 -28.09
N ASN A 118 27.46 25.97 -28.01
CA ASN A 118 26.98 26.97 -28.95
C ASN A 118 27.84 28.23 -28.89
N SER A 119 28.16 28.75 -27.70
CA SER A 119 29.02 29.93 -27.57
C SER A 119 30.42 29.71 -28.16
N LYS A 120 31.00 28.51 -27.98
CA LYS A 120 32.28 28.15 -28.59
C LYS A 120 32.21 28.03 -30.11
N MET A 121 31.09 27.59 -30.67
CA MET A 121 30.88 27.56 -32.12
C MET A 121 30.86 28.98 -32.68
N TYR A 122 30.07 29.88 -32.09
CA TYR A 122 30.03 31.29 -32.53
C TYR A 122 31.39 31.99 -32.44
N CYS A 123 32.17 31.77 -31.37
CA CYS A 123 33.52 32.34 -31.26
C CYS A 123 34.55 31.75 -32.26
N LYS A 124 34.28 30.60 -32.88
CA LYS A 124 35.16 30.02 -33.92
C LYS A 124 34.75 30.41 -35.34
N SER A 125 33.53 30.93 -35.50
CA SER A 125 32.96 31.38 -36.77
C SER A 125 33.07 32.89 -36.99
N ALA A 126 33.52 33.63 -35.96
CA ALA A 126 33.95 35.03 -36.04
C ALA A 126 35.48 35.08 -36.16
#